data_AF-A0A9W4X1Z4-F1
#
_entry.id   AF-A0A9W4X1Z4-F1
#
_cell.length_a   1.000
_cell.length_b   1.000
_cell.length_c   1.000
_cell.angle_alpha   90.00
_cell.angle_beta   90.00
_cell.angle_gamma   90.00
#
_symmetry.space_group_name_H-M   'P 1'
#
loop_
_entity.id
_entity.type
_entity.pdbx_description
1 polymer ?
#
loop_
_entity_poly.entity_id
_entity_poly.type
_entity_poly.pdbx_seq_one_letter_code
_entity_poly.pdbx_strand_id
1 'polypeptide(L)'
;MSDNITFIPYDIQKLKKLRLTNKKKAPNMFILFRRDMMINKPPNMTMTNFSKFVSLQWKNLSDYEKAKYQKRSQLIRDLEIKIDEFPRTVECQSCKSGGDK
;
A
#
# COMPACT_ATOMS: atom_id res chain seq x y z
N MET A 1 16.94 16.67 36.12
CA MET A 1 17.15 15.42 35.36
C MET A 1 16.59 15.70 33.98
N SER A 2 17.44 16.00 33.01
CA SER A 2 17.02 16.46 31.68
C SER A 2 17.23 15.33 30.70
N ASP A 3 16.13 14.79 30.18
CA ASP A 3 16.15 13.68 29.23
C ASP A 3 16.84 14.12 27.94
N ASN A 4 18.02 13.53 27.68
CA ASN A 4 18.72 13.64 26.42
C ASN A 4 17.90 12.92 25.34
N ILE A 5 16.98 13.64 24.71
CA ILE A 5 16.36 13.21 23.45
C ILE A 5 17.48 13.22 22.41
N THR A 6 18.03 12.05 22.14
CA THR A 6 19.01 11.84 21.06
C THR A 6 18.33 12.08 19.72
N PHE A 7 18.53 13.27 19.17
CA PHE A 7 18.17 13.56 17.79
C PHE A 7 19.12 12.76 16.88
N ILE A 8 18.71 11.57 16.49
CA ILE A 8 19.38 10.78 15.45
C ILE A 8 19.09 11.50 14.12
N PRO A 9 20.07 12.16 13.46
CA PRO A 9 19.83 12.84 12.21
C PRO A 9 19.60 11.78 11.12
N TYR A 10 18.35 11.47 10.85
CA TYR A 10 18.00 10.61 9.72
C TYR A 10 18.27 11.35 8.42
N ASP A 11 19.10 10.75 7.57
CA ASP A 11 19.39 11.27 6.24
C ASP A 11 18.12 11.29 5.37
N ILE A 12 17.63 12.49 5.10
CA ILE A 12 16.43 12.75 4.29
C ILE A 12 16.61 12.21 2.86
N GLN A 13 17.85 12.19 2.32
CA GLN A 13 18.11 11.65 0.99
C GLN A 13 17.93 10.13 0.97
N LYS A 14 18.39 9.44 2.01
CA LYS A 14 18.15 8.01 2.21
C LYS A 14 16.66 7.69 2.31
N LEU A 15 15.89 8.48 3.05
CA LEU A 15 14.44 8.32 3.16
C LEU A 15 13.72 8.57 1.82
N LYS A 16 14.15 9.57 1.04
CA LYS A 16 13.61 9.84 -0.31
C LYS A 16 13.90 8.69 -1.28
N LYS A 17 15.14 8.16 -1.28
CA LYS A 17 15.54 7.02 -2.10
C LYS A 17 14.71 5.77 -1.76
N LEU A 18 14.54 5.48 -0.47
CA LEU A 18 13.69 4.37 0.00
C LEU A 18 12.22 4.54 -0.42
N ARG A 19 11.68 5.77 -0.44
CA ARG A 19 10.30 6.02 -0.89
C ARG A 19 10.12 5.82 -2.40
N LEU A 20 11.11 6.22 -3.21
CA LEU A 20 11.08 6.03 -4.67
C LEU A 20 11.20 4.55 -5.06
N THR A 21 12.01 3.76 -4.35
CA THR A 21 12.08 2.30 -4.55
C THR A 21 10.86 1.56 -4.00
N ASN A 22 10.04 2.22 -3.15
CA ASN A 22 8.82 1.68 -2.56
C ASN A 22 7.55 2.19 -3.26
N LYS A 23 7.60 2.58 -4.54
CA LYS A 23 6.38 2.74 -5.33
C LYS A 23 5.68 1.37 -5.40
N LYS A 24 4.64 1.20 -4.56
CA LYS A 24 3.85 -0.03 -4.50
C LYS A 24 3.17 -0.20 -5.86
N LYS A 25 3.42 -1.33 -6.51
CA LYS A 25 2.78 -1.67 -7.78
C LYS A 25 1.29 -1.95 -7.58
N ALA A 26 0.52 -1.75 -8.65
CA ALA A 26 -0.87 -2.17 -8.72
C ALA A 26 -1.04 -3.61 -8.22
N PRO A 27 -1.97 -3.86 -7.29
CA PRO A 27 -2.24 -5.20 -6.80
C PRO A 27 -2.78 -6.07 -7.95
N ASN A 28 -2.17 -7.24 -8.15
CA ASN A 28 -2.67 -8.26 -9.08
C ASN A 28 -4.03 -8.83 -8.62
N MET A 29 -4.81 -9.45 -9.51
CA MET A 29 -6.12 -10.06 -9.23
C MET A 29 -6.09 -11.01 -8.03
N PHE A 30 -5.05 -11.83 -7.90
CA PHE A 30 -4.88 -12.73 -6.76
C PHE A 30 -4.68 -11.98 -5.43
N ILE A 31 -3.97 -10.84 -5.46
CA ILE A 31 -3.74 -10.01 -4.28
C ILE A 31 -5.04 -9.36 -3.81
N LEU A 32 -5.91 -8.97 -4.74
CA LEU A 32 -7.26 -8.48 -4.41
C LEU A 32 -8.08 -9.57 -3.73
N PHE A 33 -8.11 -10.77 -4.31
CA PHE A 33 -8.80 -11.90 -3.71
C PHE A 33 -8.26 -12.25 -2.31
N ARG A 34 -6.92 -12.28 -2.15
CA ARG A 34 -6.28 -12.53 -0.85
C ARG A 34 -6.65 -11.47 0.19
N ARG A 35 -6.81 -10.20 -0.20
CA ARG A 35 -7.26 -9.12 0.70
C ARG A 35 -8.70 -9.34 1.15
N ASP A 36 -9.60 -9.69 0.22
CA ASP A 36 -11.00 -10.00 0.56
C ASP A 36 -11.06 -11.16 1.56
N MET A 37 -10.28 -12.22 1.33
CA MET A 37 -10.18 -13.37 2.23
C MET A 37 -9.51 -13.05 3.57
N MET A 38 -8.69 -12.00 3.64
CA MET A 38 -7.99 -11.61 4.88
C MET A 38 -8.96 -11.02 5.91
N ILE A 39 -10.05 -10.37 5.45
CA ILE A 39 -11.11 -9.85 6.32
C ILE A 39 -11.80 -11.01 7.06
N ASN A 40 -12.03 -12.12 6.36
CA ASN A 40 -12.69 -13.31 6.89
C ASN A 40 -11.71 -14.32 7.52
N LYS A 41 -10.46 -13.91 7.77
CA LYS A 41 -9.45 -14.81 8.27
C LYS A 41 -9.76 -15.20 9.73
N PRO A 42 -9.77 -16.51 10.06
CA PRO A 42 -9.87 -16.95 11.45
C PRO A 42 -8.65 -16.47 12.28
N PRO A 43 -8.86 -16.00 13.53
CA PRO A 43 -7.80 -15.40 14.34
C PRO A 43 -6.67 -16.38 14.68
N ASN A 44 -6.96 -17.67 14.81
CA ASN A 44 -6.02 -18.71 15.23
C ASN A 44 -5.14 -19.28 14.11
N MET A 45 -5.23 -18.76 12.89
CA MET A 45 -4.48 -19.28 11.75
C MET A 45 -3.17 -18.52 11.50
N THR A 46 -2.06 -19.24 11.33
CA THR A 46 -0.78 -18.65 10.93
C THR A 46 -0.83 -18.11 9.50
N MET A 47 -0.04 -17.07 9.19
CA MET A 47 0.03 -16.47 7.85
C MET A 47 0.47 -17.46 6.77
N THR A 48 1.37 -18.39 7.11
CA THR A 48 1.85 -19.44 6.19
C THR A 48 0.71 -20.37 5.80
N ASN A 49 -0.07 -20.85 6.77
CA ASN A 49 -1.20 -21.75 6.51
C ASN A 49 -2.32 -21.02 5.76
N PHE A 50 -2.61 -19.77 6.13
CA PHE A 50 -3.57 -18.93 5.42
C PHE A 50 -3.18 -18.73 3.95
N SER A 51 -1.90 -18.48 3.66
CA SER A 51 -1.43 -18.27 2.28
C SER A 51 -1.56 -19.54 1.44
N LYS A 52 -1.31 -20.72 2.03
CA LYS A 52 -1.55 -22.02 1.38
C LYS A 52 -3.05 -22.22 1.10
N PHE A 53 -3.90 -21.95 2.09
CA PHE A 53 -5.35 -22.05 1.95
C PHE A 53 -5.92 -21.15 0.86
N VAL A 54 -5.55 -19.86 0.85
CA VAL A 54 -6.00 -18.91 -0.17
C VAL A 54 -5.54 -19.32 -1.57
N SER A 55 -4.32 -19.87 -1.70
CA SER A 55 -3.81 -20.35 -2.99
C SER A 55 -4.61 -21.54 -3.53
N LEU A 56 -5.06 -22.43 -2.65
CA LEU A 56 -5.94 -23.55 -3.03
C LEU A 56 -7.32 -23.05 -3.43
N GLN A 57 -7.92 -22.17 -2.62
CA GLN A 57 -9.22 -21.56 -2.93
C GLN A 57 -9.20 -20.82 -4.27
N TRP A 58 -8.11 -20.10 -4.57
CA TRP A 58 -7.95 -19.40 -5.84
C TRP A 58 -7.97 -20.34 -7.05
N LYS A 59 -7.33 -21.51 -6.94
CA LYS A 59 -7.34 -22.51 -8.01
C LYS A 59 -8.75 -23.06 -8.24
N ASN A 60 -9.48 -23.28 -7.15
CA ASN A 60 -10.84 -23.85 -7.16
C ASN A 60 -11.94 -22.85 -7.57
N LEU A 61 -11.67 -21.55 -7.61
CA LEU A 61 -12.63 -20.55 -8.08
C LEU A 61 -13.03 -20.81 -9.53
N SER A 62 -14.30 -20.55 -9.82
CA SER A 62 -14.85 -20.56 -11.17
C SER A 62 -14.24 -19.46 -12.04
N ASP A 63 -14.26 -19.64 -13.35
CA ASP A 63 -13.75 -18.65 -14.30
C ASP A 63 -14.54 -17.33 -14.24
N TYR A 64 -15.84 -17.41 -13.92
CA TYR A 64 -16.69 -16.23 -13.72
C TYR A 64 -16.21 -15.36 -12.55
N GLU A 65 -15.88 -15.99 -11.42
CA GLU A 65 -15.38 -15.27 -10.24
C GLU A 65 -13.97 -14.72 -10.49
N LYS A 66 -13.10 -15.50 -11.15
CA LYS A 66 -11.78 -15.01 -11.58
C LYS A 66 -11.91 -13.80 -12.51
N ALA A 67 -12.86 -13.80 -13.45
CA ALA A 67 -13.12 -12.68 -14.34
C ALA A 67 -13.53 -11.40 -13.59
N LYS A 68 -14.31 -11.53 -12.51
CA LYS A 68 -14.66 -10.39 -11.64
C LYS A 68 -13.40 -9.75 -11.02
N TYR A 69 -12.47 -10.57 -10.52
CA TYR A 69 -11.20 -10.08 -9.97
C TYR A 69 -10.26 -9.52 -11.04
N GLN A 70 -10.27 -10.09 -12.25
CA GLN A 70 -9.51 -9.59 -13.38
C GLN A 70 -9.95 -8.18 -13.77
N LYS A 71 -11.26 -7.96 -13.94
CA LYS A 71 -11.83 -6.64 -14.25
C LYS A 71 -11.48 -5.62 -13.16
N ARG A 72 -11.61 -5.98 -11.88
CA ARG A 72 -11.20 -5.11 -10.77
C ARG A 72 -9.72 -4.76 -10.81
N SER A 73 -8.85 -5.73 -11.10
CA SER A 73 -7.40 -5.49 -11.21
C SER A 73 -7.05 -4.58 -12.39
N GLN A 74 -7.76 -4.69 -13.51
CA GLN A 74 -7.59 -3.81 -14.66
C GLN A 74 -8.02 -2.38 -14.32
N LEU A 75 -9.22 -2.20 -13.75
CA LEU A 75 -9.71 -0.90 -13.32
C LEU A 75 -8.75 -0.21 -12.34
N ILE A 76 -8.21 -0.94 -11.35
CA ILE A 76 -7.25 -0.36 -10.40
C ILE A 76 -5.96 0.07 -11.10
N ARG A 77 -5.46 -0.74 -12.04
CA ARG A 77 -4.28 -0.38 -12.83
C ARG A 77 -4.52 0.90 -13.63
N ASP A 78 -5.66 0.99 -14.31
CA ASP A 78 -6.02 2.14 -15.12
C ASP A 78 -6.22 3.41 -14.28
N LEU A 79 -6.75 3.27 -13.06
CA LEU A 79 -6.86 4.36 -12.10
C LEU A 79 -5.50 4.80 -11.54
N GLU A 80 -4.60 3.86 -11.22
CA GLU A 80 -3.27 4.19 -10.71
C GLU A 80 -2.43 4.97 -11.74
N ILE A 81 -2.58 4.67 -13.03
CA ILE A 81 -1.94 5.41 -14.12
C ILE A 81 -2.37 6.89 -14.09
N LYS A 82 -3.67 7.15 -13.90
CA LYS A 82 -4.21 8.52 -13.82
C LYS A 82 -3.75 9.28 -12.57
N ILE A 83 -3.47 8.58 -11.47
CA ILE A 83 -2.97 9.18 -10.23
C ILE A 83 -1.49 9.57 -10.35
N ASP A 84 -0.68 8.82 -11.10
CA ASP A 84 0.73 9.19 -11.35
C ASP A 84 0.86 10.38 -12.31
N GLU A 85 -0.15 10.62 -13.15
CA GLU A 85 -0.26 11.79 -14.04
C GLU A 85 -0.59 13.10 -13.31
N PHE A 86 -1.18 13.06 -12.11
CA PHE A 86 -1.40 14.27 -11.33
C PHE A 86 -0.13 14.60 -10.53
N PRO A 87 0.62 15.68 -10.86
CA PRO A 87 1.81 16.02 -10.11
C PRO A 87 1.40 16.27 -8.66
N ARG A 88 1.96 15.46 -7.76
CA ARG A 88 1.82 15.62 -6.30
C ARG A 88 2.55 16.89 -5.87
N THR A 89 1.96 18.05 -6.10
CA THR A 89 2.38 19.30 -5.48
C THR A 89 1.93 19.27 -4.03
N VAL A 90 2.75 18.66 -3.18
CA VAL A 90 2.76 18.97 -1.75
C VAL A 90 3.71 20.15 -1.52
N GLU A 91 3.41 21.29 -2.14
CA GLU A 91 3.91 22.56 -1.62
C GLU A 91 2.88 23.11 -0.66
N CYS A 92 3.01 22.74 0.62
CA CYS A 92 2.43 23.52 1.70
C CYS A 92 3.29 24.78 1.86
N GLN A 93 3.28 25.66 0.86
CA GLN A 93 3.72 27.04 1.01
C GLN A 93 2.59 27.79 1.70
N SER A 94 2.66 27.89 3.03
CA SER A 94 2.28 29.06 3.82
C SER A 94 1.80 28.63 5.21
N CYS A 95 2.74 28.65 6.15
CA CYS A 95 2.50 29.30 7.43
C CYS A 95 3.73 30.20 7.69
N LYS A 96 3.87 31.28 6.92
CA LYS A 96 4.63 32.43 7.39
C LYS A 96 3.70 33.25 8.29
N SER A 97 3.80 33.01 9.59
CA SER A 97 3.41 33.95 10.63
C SER A 97 4.61 33.96 11.58
N GLY A 98 5.49 34.97 11.60
CA GLY A 98 5.17 36.38 11.71
C GLY A 98 4.69 36.63 13.14
N GLY A 99 5.61 37.02 14.02
CA GLY A 99 5.34 37.21 15.44
C GLY A 99 6.55 37.72 16.21
N ASP A 100 6.99 38.94 15.88
CA ASP A 100 7.80 39.82 16.72
C ASP A 100 7.28 39.89 18.17
N LYS A 101 8.17 39.63 19.14
CA LYS A 101 8.45 40.51 20.29
C LYS A 101 9.58 39.98 21.15
#